data_AF-A0A534XYZ6-F1
#
_entry.id   AF-A0A534XYZ6-F1
#
_cell.length_a   1.000
_cell.length_b   1.000
_cell.length_c   1.000
_cell.angle_alpha   90.00
_cell.angle_beta   90.00
_cell.angle_gamma   90.00
#
_symmetry.space_group_name_H-M   'P 1'
#
loop_
_entity.id
_entity.type
_entity.pdbx_description
1 polymer ?
#
loop_
_entity_poly.entity_id
_entity_poly.type
_entity_poly.pdbx_seq_one_letter_code
_entity_poly.pdbx_strand_id
1 'polypeptide(L)' 'MTREGAEAIKRDLKHLKSVERPKNVHDIGVAREHGDLRENAEYHAAKERQSHIEGRIQMLEDRLARAEIIDVKKLSGDKV' A
#
# COMPACT_ATOMS: atom_id res chain seq x y z
N MET A 1 10.63 8.07 -13.32
CA MET A 1 10.22 6.67 -13.01
C MET A 1 10.05 5.91 -14.32
N THR A 2 10.53 4.66 -14.43
CA THR A 2 10.29 3.84 -15.62
C THR A 2 8.85 3.33 -15.65
N ARG A 3 8.32 3.03 -16.84
CA ARG A 3 6.97 2.46 -17.00
C ARG A 3 6.79 1.17 -16.19
N GLU A 4 7.78 0.29 -16.17
CA GLU A 4 7.75 -0.95 -15.40
C GLU A 4 7.66 -0.71 -13.88
N GLY A 5 8.43 0.25 -13.36
CA GLY A 5 8.36 0.64 -11.96
C GLY A 5 7.00 1.23 -11.59
N ALA A 6 6.40 2.02 -12.48
CA ALA A 6 5.05 2.57 -12.31
C ALA A 6 4.00 1.46 -12.20
N GLU A 7 4.08 0.46 -13.09
CA GLU A 7 3.13 -0.66 -13.10
C GLU A 7 3.31 -1.57 -11.87
N ALA A 8 4.54 -1.76 -11.38
CA ALA A 8 4.78 -2.48 -10.13
C ALA A 8 4.11 -1.77 -8.94
N ILE A 9 4.32 -0.45 -8.79
CA ILE A 9 3.70 0.32 -7.70
C ILE A 9 2.17 0.27 -7.80
N LYS A 10 1.59 0.37 -9.00
CA LYS A 10 0.13 0.25 -9.20
C LYS A 10 -0.40 -1.13 -8.80
N ARG A 11 0.32 -2.21 -9.10
CA ARG A 11 -0.08 -3.58 -8.69
C ARG A 11 -0.09 -3.71 -7.18
N ASP A 12 0.97 -3.25 -6.52
CA ASP A 12 1.09 -3.30 -5.07
C ASP A 12 -0.01 -2.47 -4.39
N LEU A 13 -0.23 -1.25 -4.89
CA LEU A 13 -1.27 -0.36 -4.39
C LEU A 13 -2.67 -0.96 -4.58
N LYS A 14 -2.93 -1.61 -5.72
CA LYS A 14 -4.19 -2.34 -5.95
C LYS A 14 -4.35 -3.46 -4.93
N HIS A 15 -3.32 -4.26 -4.70
CA HIS A 15 -3.38 -5.36 -3.72
C HIS A 15 -3.64 -4.83 -2.30
N LEU A 16 -2.90 -3.82 -1.87
CA LEU A 16 -3.07 -3.18 -0.55
C LEU A 16 -4.51 -2.66 -0.35
N LYS A 17 -5.08 -2.00 -1.36
CA LYS A 17 -6.44 -1.42 -1.26
C LYS A 17 -7.56 -2.43 -1.37
N SER A 18 -7.41 -3.46 -2.21
CA SER A 18 -8.50 -4.40 -2.53
C SER A 18 -8.48 -5.69 -1.72
N VAL A 19 -7.33 -6.03 -1.12
CA VAL A 19 -7.17 -7.28 -0.36
C VAL A 19 -6.80 -6.98 1.09
N GLU A 20 -5.64 -6.35 1.30
CA GLU A 20 -5.07 -6.23 2.64
C GLU A 20 -5.85 -5.28 3.55
N ARG A 21 -6.25 -4.10 3.04
CA ARG A 21 -7.04 -3.13 3.82
C ARG A 21 -8.41 -3.71 4.23
N PRO A 22 -9.23 -4.29 3.32
CA PRO A 22 -10.49 -4.92 3.71
C PRO A 22 -10.30 -6.07 4.71
N LYS A 23 -9.28 -6.91 4.49
CA LYS A 23 -8.95 -8.01 5.41
C LYS A 23 -8.60 -7.50 6.81
N ASN A 24 -7.75 -6.49 6.92
CA ASN A 24 -7.37 -5.94 8.22
C ASN A 24 -8.56 -5.25 8.93
N VAL A 25 -9.47 -4.61 8.18
CA VAL A 25 -10.70 -4.06 8.76
C VAL A 25 -11.58 -5.17 9.33
N HIS A 26 -11.68 -6.30 8.63
CA HIS A 26 -12.37 -7.48 9.15
C HIS A 26 -11.68 -8.03 10.40
N ASP A 27 -10.36 -8.19 10.39
CA ASP A 27 -9.58 -8.66 11.55
C ASP A 27 -9.80 -7.75 12.79
N ILE A 28 -9.82 -6.42 12.60
CA ILE A 28 -10.15 -5.47 13.67
C ILE A 28 -11.59 -5.67 14.15
N GLY A 29 -12.53 -5.88 13.22
CA GLY A 29 -13.94 -6.14 13.54
C GLY A 29 -14.09 -7.36 14.43
N VAL A 30 -13.50 -8.49 14.01
CA VAL A 30 -13.50 -9.74 14.77
C VAL A 30 -12.86 -9.51 16.14
N ALA A 31 -11.64 -8.97 16.20
CA ALA A 31 -10.97 -8.72 17.48
C ALA A 31 -11.78 -7.82 18.43
N ARG A 32 -12.62 -6.91 17.90
CA ARG A 32 -13.51 -6.07 18.73
C ARG A 32 -14.64 -6.85 19.39
N GLU A 33 -15.05 -7.98 18.84
CA GLU A 33 -16.10 -8.84 19.40
C GLU A 33 -15.61 -9.69 20.58
N HIS A 34 -14.29 -9.84 20.75
CA HIS A 34 -13.68 -10.66 21.82
C HIS A 34 -13.66 -10.00 23.21
N GLY A 35 -14.38 -8.89 23.43
CA GLY A 35 -14.56 -8.29 24.75
C GLY A 35 -13.58 -7.16 25.06
N ASP A 36 -12.73 -7.34 26.08
CA ASP A 36 -11.89 -6.23 26.58
C ASP A 36 -10.75 -5.87 25.60
N LEU A 37 -10.92 -4.74 24.92
CA LEU A 37 -9.96 -4.21 23.95
C LEU A 37 -8.65 -3.74 24.59
N ARG A 38 -8.63 -3.49 25.91
CA ARG A 38 -7.42 -3.01 26.58
C ARG A 38 -6.35 -4.09 26.60
N GLU A 39 -6.75 -5.35 26.81
CA GLU A 39 -5.84 -6.50 26.90
C GLU A 39 -5.79 -7.33 25.60
N ASN A 40 -6.67 -7.05 24.64
CA ASN A 40 -6.71 -7.79 23.38
C ASN A 40 -5.49 -7.49 22.49
N ALA A 41 -4.51 -8.40 22.54
CA ALA A 41 -3.29 -8.32 21.74
C ALA A 41 -3.56 -8.38 20.23
N GLU A 42 -4.57 -9.13 19.78
CA GLU A 42 -4.95 -9.24 18.37
C GLU A 42 -5.51 -7.92 17.84
N TYR A 43 -6.31 -7.22 18.66
CA TYR A 43 -6.81 -5.88 18.34
C TYR A 43 -5.67 -4.88 18.17
N HIS A 44 -4.73 -4.84 19.12
CA HIS A 44 -3.56 -3.95 19.04
C HIS A 44 -2.70 -4.26 17.81
N ALA A 45 -2.42 -5.55 17.55
CA ALA A 45 -1.67 -5.98 16.36
C ALA A 45 -2.38 -5.61 15.05
N ALA A 46 -3.71 -5.76 14.98
CA ALA A 46 -4.50 -5.38 13.81
C ALA A 46 -4.54 -3.85 13.61
N LYS A 47 -4.52 -3.08 14.70
CA LYS A 47 -4.38 -1.60 14.65
C LYS A 47 -3.00 -1.17 14.17
N GLU A 48 -1.92 -1.81 14.62
CA GLU A 48 -0.57 -1.53 14.10
C GLU A 48 -0.45 -1.89 12.62
N ARG A 49 -0.98 -3.05 12.22
CA ARG A 49 -1.05 -3.45 10.81
C ARG A 49 -1.84 -2.44 9.98
N GLN A 50 -2.93 -1.89 10.50
CA GLN A 50 -3.69 -0.83 9.85
C GLN A 50 -2.80 0.38 9.54
N SER A 51 -2.07 0.88 10.54
CA SER A 51 -1.16 2.02 10.38
C SER A 51 -0.09 1.74 9.33
N HIS A 52 0.45 0.52 9.30
CA HIS A 52 1.44 0.12 8.31
C HIS A 52 0.87 0.07 6.88
N ILE A 53 -0.33 -0.51 6.71
CA ILE A 53 -1.00 -0.58 5.41
C ILE A 53 -1.29 0.83 4.88
N GLU A 54 -1.86 1.70 5.71
CA GLU A 54 -2.19 3.07 5.32
C GLU A 54 -0.93 3.88 5.00
N GLY A 55 0.13 3.75 5.80
CA GLY A 55 1.42 4.39 5.53
C GLY A 55 2.04 3.94 4.21
N ARG A 56 1.98 2.62 3.88
CA ARG A 56 2.43 2.12 2.59
C ARG A 56 1.59 2.65 1.43
N ILE A 57 0.27 2.69 1.57
CA ILE A 57 -0.61 3.22 0.53
C ILE A 57 -0.27 4.68 0.25
N GLN A 58 -0.20 5.52 1.29
CA GLN A 58 0.12 6.93 1.15
C GLN A 58 1.49 7.13 0.48
N MET A 59 2.52 6.39 0.91
CA MET A 59 3.86 6.47 0.32
C MET A 59 3.85 6.09 -1.18
N LEU A 60 3.13 5.03 -1.55
CA LEU A 60 3.07 4.56 -2.94
C LEU A 60 2.25 5.52 -3.82
N GLU A 61 1.15 6.08 -3.31
CA GLU A 61 0.36 7.11 -3.99
C GLU A 61 1.18 8.36 -4.24
N ASP A 62 1.87 8.83 -3.22
CA ASP A 62 2.74 10.00 -3.27
C ASP A 62 3.91 9.80 -4.24
N ARG A 63 4.50 8.60 -4.26
CA ARG A 63 5.53 8.23 -5.24
C ARG A 63 4.98 8.18 -6.67
N LEU A 64 3.76 7.71 -6.88
CA LEU A 64 3.11 7.73 -8.20
C LEU A 64 2.77 9.16 -8.64
N ALA A 65 2.26 9.98 -7.72
CA ALA A 65 1.82 11.35 -8.00
C ALA A 65 2.99 12.26 -8.40
N ARG A 66 4.16 12.11 -7.75
CA ARG A 66 5.36 12.88 -8.08
C ARG A 66 6.20 12.30 -9.22
N ALA A 67 5.88 11.10 -9.68
CA ALA A 67 6.70 10.45 -10.68
C ALA A 67 6.39 10.99 -12.08
N GLU A 68 7.36 11.71 -12.65
CA GLU A 68 7.41 11.85 -14.10
C GLU A 68 7.68 10.47 -14.71
N ILE A 69 6.71 9.99 -15.50
CA ILE A 69 6.83 8.73 -16.22
C ILE A 69 7.76 8.98 -17.41
N ILE A 70 9.02 8.57 -17.24
CA ILE A 70 10.03 8.64 -18.29
C ILE A 70 9.80 7.43 -19.19
N ASP A 71 9.35 7.69 -20.41
CA ASP A 71 9.23 6.66 -21.44
C ASP A 71 10.62 6.36 -22.01
N VAL A 72 11.29 5.37 -21.44
CA VAL A 72 12.64 4.94 -21.84
C VAL A 72 12.71 4.50 -23.30
N LYS A 73 11.58 4.15 -23.95
CA LYS A 73 11.55 3.86 -25.39
C LYS A 73 11.70 5.11 -26.26
N LYS A 74 11.37 6.29 -25.73
CA LYS A 74 11.60 7.59 -26.39
C LYS A 74 12.99 8.17 -26.11
N LEU A 75 13.77 7.52 -25.24
CA LEU A 75 15.17 7.86 -24.97
C LEU A 75 16.18 7.21 -25.94
N SER A 76 15.71 6.59 -27.03
CA SER A 76 16.54 6.27 -28.19
C SER A 76 16.90 7.54 -28.96
N GLY A 77 17.62 8.43 -28.28
CA GLY A 77 18.28 9.59 -28.86
C GLY A 77 19.79 9.35 -28.74
N ASP A 78 20.39 9.08 -29.89
CA ASP A 78 21.82 9.10 -30.20
C ASP A 78 22.63 9.97 -29.22
N LYS A 79 23.55 9.35 -28.48
CA LYS A 79 24.66 10.04 -27.82
C LYS A 79 25.92 9.21 -28.01
N VAL A 80 26.63 9.59 -29.07
CA VAL A 80 28.09 9.64 -29.32
C VAL A 80 28.99 8.83 -28.39
#